data_AF-A0A1C5YXV7-F1
#
_entry.id   AF-A0A1C5YXV7-F1
#
_cell.length_a   1.000
_cell.length_b   1.000
_cell.length_c   1.000
_cell.angle_alpha   90.00
_cell.angle_beta   90.00
_cell.angle_gamma   90.00
#
_symmetry.space_group_name_H-M   'P 1'
#
loop_
_entity.id
_entity.type
_entity.pdbx_description
1 polymer ?
#
loop_
_entity_poly.entity_id
_entity_poly.type
_entity_poly.pdbx_seq_one_letter_code
_entity_poly.pdbx_strand_id
1 'polypeptide(L)' 'MNKEEMESAVTMICTVLKGLLEETGLYIAVDKKTKEFVFIERESFDRGDNRGRTARVSMEQINVKE' A
#
# COMPACT_ATOMS: atom_id res chain seq x y z
N MET A 1 -13.17 -1.72 23.02
CA MET A 1 -12.46 -0.71 22.23
C MET A 1 -13.50 0.08 21.47
N ASN A 2 -13.54 1.40 21.64
CA ASN A 2 -14.48 2.26 20.92
C ASN A 2 -13.99 2.51 19.49
N LYS A 3 -14.81 3.18 18.67
CA LYS A 3 -14.50 3.44 17.26
C LYS A 3 -13.21 4.25 17.08
N GLU A 4 -13.00 5.28 17.89
CA GLU A 4 -11.81 6.14 17.80
C GLU A 4 -10.53 5.40 18.20
N GLU A 5 -10.60 4.59 19.26
CA GLU A 5 -9.51 3.72 19.70
C GLU A 5 -9.14 2.70 18.61
N MET A 6 -10.15 2.15 17.93
CA MET A 6 -9.95 1.21 16.82
C MET A 6 -9.32 1.89 15.60
N GLU A 7 -9.82 3.06 15.19
CA GLU A 7 -9.28 3.82 14.07
C GLU A 7 -7.83 4.25 14.34
N SER A 8 -7.52 4.64 15.58
CA SER A 8 -6.16 4.97 16.02
C SER A 8 -5.24 3.75 15.94
N ALA A 9 -5.67 2.60 16.48
CA ALA A 9 -4.91 1.35 16.42
C ALA A 9 -4.64 0.90 14.98
N VAL A 10 -5.66 0.93 14.11
CA VAL A 10 -5.52 0.59 12.68
C VAL A 10 -4.55 1.55 12.00
N THR A 11 -4.64 2.85 12.28
CA THR A 11 -3.73 3.86 11.70
C THR A 11 -2.27 3.59 12.08
N MET A 12 -1.99 3.25 13.35
CA MET A 12 -0.65 2.89 13.79
C MET A 12 -0.13 1.65 13.06
N ILE A 13 -0.94 0.60 12.96
CA ILE A 13 -0.58 -0.65 12.26
C ILE A 13 -0.26 -0.36 10.79
N CYS A 14 -1.14 0.37 10.09
CA CYS A 14 -0.93 0.73 8.69
C CYS A 14 0.34 1.56 8.50
N THR A 15 0.67 2.46 9.43
CA THR A 15 1.88 3.28 9.38
C THR A 15 3.14 2.44 9.50
N VAL A 16 3.17 1.49 10.44
CA VAL A 16 4.30 0.57 10.63
C VAL A 16 4.48 -0.32 9.38
N LEU A 17 3.38 -0.91 8.89
CA LEU A 17 3.43 -1.76 7.69
C LEU A 17 3.94 -0.99 6.46
N LYS A 18 3.48 0.25 6.28
CA LYS A 18 3.97 1.12 5.20
C LYS A 18 5.47 1.34 5.30
N GLY A 19 5.98 1.70 6.48
CA GLY A 19 7.42 1.92 6.68
C GLY A 19 8.26 0.69 6.34
N LEU A 20 7.87 -0.48 6.84
CA LEU A 20 8.57 -1.75 6.56
C LEU A 20 8.62 -2.08 5.06
N LEU A 21 7.53 -1.83 4.33
CA LEU A 21 7.48 -2.09 2.90
C LEU A 21 8.34 -1.09 2.11
N GLU A 22 8.34 0.18 2.52
CA GLU A 22 9.19 1.21 1.90
C GLU A 22 10.68 0.92 2.10
N GLU A 23 11.09 0.35 3.25
CA GLU A 23 12.46 -0.12 3.50
C GLU A 23 12.89 -1.22 2.53
N THR A 24 11.94 -2.07 2.09
CA THR A 24 12.19 -3.11 1.07
C THR A 24 12.13 -2.58 -0.37
N GLY A 25 11.93 -1.27 -0.54
CA GLY A 25 11.79 -0.64 -1.86
C GLY A 25 10.37 -0.75 -2.44
N LEU A 26 9.37 -1.12 -1.66
CA LEU A 26 7.97 -1.22 -2.13
C LEU A 26 7.13 -0.09 -1.53
N TYR A 27 6.68 0.83 -2.38
CA TYR A 27 5.74 1.88 -1.96
C TYR A 27 4.30 1.41 -2.15
N ILE A 28 3.44 1.70 -1.17
CA ILE A 28 2.00 1.47 -1.26
C ILE A 28 1.25 2.80 -1.21
N ALA A 29 0.37 2.99 -2.18
CA ALA A 29 -0.61 4.07 -2.21
C ALA A 29 -2.04 3.50 -2.32
N VAL A 30 -3.02 4.33 -1.98
CA VAL A 30 -4.44 4.00 -2.16
C VAL A 30 -5.06 5.02 -3.11
N ASP A 31 -5.60 4.54 -4.23
CA ASP A 31 -6.41 5.35 -5.12
C ASP A 31 -7.83 5.48 -4.55
N LYS A 32 -8.15 6.67 -4.04
CA LYS A 32 -9.44 6.94 -3.40
C LYS A 32 -10.62 6.85 -4.38
N LYS A 33 -10.38 7.08 -5.67
CA LYS A 33 -11.41 7.10 -6.72
C LYS A 33 -11.73 5.69 -7.17
N THR A 34 -10.71 4.87 -7.42
CA THR A 34 -10.90 3.48 -7.90
C THR A 34 -10.98 2.45 -6.79
N LYS A 35 -10.69 2.83 -5.53
CA LYS A 35 -10.63 1.91 -4.38
C LYS A 35 -9.60 0.79 -4.59
N GLU A 36 -8.47 1.14 -5.16
CA GLU A 36 -7.37 0.21 -5.43
C GLU A 36 -6.15 0.53 -4.56
N PHE A 37 -5.44 -0.51 -4.15
CA PHE A 37 -4.06 -0.38 -3.68
C PHE A 37 -3.13 -0.34 -4.88
N VAL A 38 -2.22 0.61 -4.89
CA VAL A 38 -1.19 0.78 -5.91
C VAL A 38 0.15 0.46 -5.26
N PHE A 39 0.79 -0.59 -5.74
CA PHE A 39 2.11 -1.03 -5.33
C PHE A 39 3.11 -0.54 -6.37
N ILE A 40 4.15 0.15 -5.92
CA ILE A 40 5.17 0.75 -6.76
C ILE A 40 6.50 0.17 -6.31
N GLU A 41 7.07 -0.69 -7.14
CA GLU A 41 8.41 -1.24 -6.90
C GLU A 41 9.43 -0.17 -7.27
N ARG A 42 10.25 0.23 -6.30
CA ARG A 42 11.36 1.15 -6.48
C ARG A 42 12.55 0.37 -7.06
N GLU A 43 12.46 -0.05 -8.33
CA GLU A 43 13.65 -0.57 -9.00
C GLU A 43 14.71 0.53 -9.11
N SER A 44 15.96 0.17 -8.83
CA SER A 44 17.12 1.07 -8.75
C SER A 44 17.56 1.66 -10.11
N PHE A 45 16.70 1.65 -11.12
CA PHE A 45 17.01 2.05 -12.49
C PHE A 45 15.87 2.86 -13.13
N ASP A 46 15.61 4.05 -12.60
CA ASP A 46 15.03 5.17 -13.37
C ASP A 46 16.07 5.72 -14.38
N ARG A 47 16.61 4.85 -15.25
CA ARG A 47 17.39 5.25 -16.43
C ARG A 47 16.72 4.67 -17.68
N GLY A 48 16.11 5.55 -18.48
CA GLY A 48 15.50 5.22 -19.79
C GLY A 48 14.00 4.89 -19.73
N ASP A 49 13.39 4.59 -20.89
CA ASP A 49 11.94 4.39 -21.17
C ASP A 49 11.17 3.40 -20.25
N ASN A 50 11.83 2.80 -19.26
CA ASN A 50 11.23 1.90 -18.27
C ASN A 50 10.59 2.71 -17.12
N ARG A 51 9.38 3.21 -17.34
CA ARG A 51 8.54 3.69 -16.23
C ARG A 51 8.37 2.57 -15.22
N GLY A 52 8.66 2.82 -13.94
CA GLY A 52 8.64 1.83 -12.87
C GLY A 52 7.42 0.89 -12.92
N ARG A 53 7.62 -0.39 -12.57
CA ARG A 53 6.55 -1.38 -12.56
C ARG A 53 5.57 -1.04 -11.45
N THR A 54 4.32 -0.78 -11.84
CA THR A 54 3.22 -0.56 -10.90
C THR A 54 2.27 -1.74 -10.97
N ALA A 55 1.94 -2.30 -9.81
CA ALA A 55 0.89 -3.32 -9.67
C ALA A 55 -0.30 -2.68 -8.96
N ARG A 56 -1.53 -2.99 -9.42
CA ARG A 56 -2.76 -2.49 -8.81
C ARG A 56 -3.59 -3.69 -8.33
N VAL A 57 -4.13 -3.59 -7.12
CA VAL A 57 -5.01 -4.61 -6.54
C VAL A 57 -6.30 -3.91 -6.09
N SER A 58 -7.45 -4.39 -6.57
CA SER A 58 -8.75 -3.90 -6.10
C SER A 58 -8.99 -4.36 -4.66
N MET A 59 -9.61 -3.50 -3.84
CA MET A 59 -10.00 -3.86 -2.48
C MET A 59 -10.89 -5.11 -2.42
N GLU A 60 -11.72 -5.34 -3.43
CA GLU A 60 -12.61 -6.52 -3.52
C GLU A 60 -11.85 -7.83 -3.71
N GLN A 61 -10.60 -7.77 -4.19
CA GLN A 61 -9.76 -8.95 -4.40
C GLN A 61 -9.01 -9.36 -3.13
N ILE A 62 -9.02 -8.52 -2.08
CA ILE A 62 -8.40 -8.83 -0.80
C ILE A 62 -9.36 -9.74 -0.04
N ASN A 63 -9.22 -11.04 -0.29
CA ASN A 63 -9.92 -12.08 0.45
C ASN A 63 -9.30 -12.20 1.86
N VAL A 64 -9.78 -11.38 2.80
CA VAL A 64 -9.62 -11.69 4.22
C VAL A 64 -10.69 -12.75 4.50
N LYS A 65 -10.32 -14.04 4.48
CA LYS A 65 -11.22 -15.06 5.00
C LYS A 65 -11.47 -14.70 6.46
N GLU A 66 -12.73 -14.38 6.79
CA GLU A 66 -13.19 -14.23 8.17
C GLU A 66 -12.92 -15.51 8.98
#